data_AF-A0A2P1ERP0-F1
#
_entry.id   AF-A0A2P1ERP0-F1
#
_cell.length_a   1.000
_cell.length_b   1.000
_cell.length_c   1.000
_cell.angle_alpha   90.00
_cell.angle_beta   90.00
_cell.angle_gamma   90.00
#
_symmetry.space_group_name_H-M   'P 1'
#
loop_
_entity.id
_entity.type
_entity.pdbx_description
1 polymer ?
#
loop_
_entity_poly.entity_id
_entity_poly.type
_entity_poly.pdbx_seq_one_letter_code
_entity_poly.pdbx_strand_id
1 'polypeptide(L)'
;MSYRLGPFGFLSTQDEVAPGNNGLKDQVLSLQWIQKNIKHFGGNPDSVTLTGMSAGSASVHLHYFSELSKGLFHAGISHSGTAIDPWAVQSTPLRS
;
A
#
# COMPACT_ATOMS: atom_id res chain seq x y z
N MET A 1 2.36 9.03 -7.16
CA MET A 1 1.15 8.19 -7.33
C MET A 1 0.12 8.65 -6.32
N SER A 2 -1.13 8.88 -6.73
CA SER A 2 -2.20 9.25 -5.80
C SER A 2 -2.94 8.01 -5.33
N TYR A 3 -3.35 7.99 -4.07
CA TYR A 3 -4.19 6.94 -3.49
C TYR A 3 -5.19 7.59 -2.52
N ARG A 4 -6.32 6.93 -2.25
CA ARG A 4 -7.33 7.48 -1.34
C ARG A 4 -6.80 7.57 0.09
N LEU A 5 -7.13 8.68 0.76
CA LEU A 5 -6.78 8.99 2.14
C LEU A 5 -8.03 9.13 3.02
N GLY A 6 -7.82 9.21 4.34
CA GLY A 6 -8.89 9.43 5.32
C GLY A 6 -9.99 8.36 5.24
N PRO A 7 -11.26 8.71 5.53
CA PRO A 7 -12.37 7.76 5.48
C PRO A 7 -12.53 7.09 4.10
N PHE A 8 -12.36 7.82 3.00
CA PHE A 8 -12.49 7.24 1.66
C PHE A 8 -11.41 6.19 1.33
N GLY A 9 -10.24 6.29 1.97
CA GLY A 9 -9.16 5.32 1.83
C GLY A 9 -9.21 4.16 2.82
N PHE A 10 -9.73 4.38 4.04
CA PHE A 10 -9.48 3.45 5.15
C PHE A 10 -10.69 3.18 6.04
N LEU A 11 -11.89 3.70 5.72
CA LEU A 11 -13.11 3.32 6.44
C LEU A 11 -13.33 1.81 6.33
N SER A 12 -13.58 1.17 7.47
CA SER A 12 -13.88 -0.26 7.57
C SER A 12 -14.95 -0.51 8.62
N THR A 13 -15.87 -1.44 8.31
CA THR A 13 -16.86 -2.03 9.24
C THR A 13 -16.43 -3.43 9.71
N GLN A 14 -15.25 -3.91 9.31
CA GLN A 14 -14.75 -5.28 9.52
C GLN A 14 -15.65 -6.40 8.99
N ASP A 15 -16.50 -6.08 8.03
CA ASP A 15 -17.32 -7.03 7.28
C ASP A 15 -17.12 -6.80 5.78
N GLU A 16 -17.84 -7.58 4.97
CA GLU A 16 -17.75 -7.50 3.50
C GLU A 16 -18.41 -6.25 2.92
N VAL A 17 -19.18 -5.49 3.69
CA VAL A 17 -19.88 -4.28 3.20
C VAL A 17 -18.87 -3.15 3.00
N ALA A 18 -18.01 -2.91 3.98
CA ALA A 18 -16.89 -2.00 3.89
C ALA A 18 -15.64 -2.65 4.50
N PRO A 19 -14.92 -3.50 3.76
CA PRO A 19 -13.75 -4.21 4.29
C PRO A 19 -12.55 -3.28 4.56
N GLY A 20 -12.54 -2.08 3.95
CA GLY A 20 -11.49 -1.07 4.12
C GLY A 20 -10.25 -1.31 3.28
N ASN A 21 -9.14 -0.67 3.70
CA ASN A 21 -7.84 -0.69 3.03
C ASN A 21 -7.87 -0.28 1.55
N ASN A 22 -8.81 0.57 1.16
CA ASN A 22 -8.97 1.07 -0.20
C ASN A 22 -7.74 1.88 -0.66
N GLY A 23 -7.12 2.67 0.22
CA GLY A 23 -5.88 3.37 -0.08
C GLY A 23 -4.72 2.44 -0.41
N LEU A 24 -4.58 1.32 0.31
CA LEU A 24 -3.57 0.30 0.00
C LEU A 24 -3.90 -0.46 -1.30
N LYS A 25 -5.17 -0.73 -1.57
CA LYS A 25 -5.61 -1.34 -2.84
C LYS A 25 -5.31 -0.42 -4.04
N ASP A 26 -5.45 0.89 -3.89
CA ASP A 26 -5.05 1.85 -4.93
C ASP A 26 -3.53 1.82 -5.18
N GLN A 27 -2.72 1.67 -4.12
CA GLN A 27 -1.28 1.50 -4.25
C GLN A 27 -0.92 0.17 -4.94
N VAL A 28 -1.64 -0.93 -4.67
CA VAL A 28 -1.48 -2.20 -5.41
C VAL A 28 -1.79 -2.03 -6.89
N LEU A 29 -2.92 -1.42 -7.24
CA LEU A 29 -3.29 -1.16 -8.65
C LEU A 29 -2.21 -0.34 -9.37
N SER A 30 -1.64 0.62 -8.66
CA SER A 30 -0.55 1.44 -9.16
C SER A 30 0.73 0.64 -9.42
N LEU A 31 1.06 -0.30 -8.53
CA LEU A 31 2.20 -1.21 -8.72
C LEU A 31 1.98 -2.17 -9.89
N GLN A 32 0.77 -2.70 -10.05
CA GLN A 32 0.40 -3.52 -11.20
C GLN A 32 0.53 -2.73 -12.51
N TRP A 33 0.14 -1.45 -12.50
CA TRP A 33 0.34 -0.57 -13.64
C TRP A 33 1.82 -0.37 -13.96
N ILE A 34 2.66 -0.13 -12.94
CA ILE A 34 4.12 -0.02 -13.12
C ILE A 34 4.65 -1.31 -13.75
N GLN A 35 4.32 -2.49 -13.20
CA GLN A 35 4.77 -3.77 -13.73
C GLN A 35 4.41 -3.95 -15.21
N LYS A 36 3.19 -3.58 -15.60
CA LYS A 36 2.74 -3.70 -16.98
C LYS A 36 3.42 -2.70 -17.93
N ASN A 37 3.71 -1.49 -17.46
CA ASN A 37 3.97 -0.36 -18.34
C ASN A 37 5.38 0.22 -18.27
N ILE A 38 6.11 0.06 -17.15
CA ILE A 38 7.36 0.81 -16.90
C ILE A 38 8.44 0.53 -17.95
N LYS A 39 8.44 -0.66 -18.56
CA LYS A 39 9.31 -1.02 -19.69
C LYS A 39 9.16 -0.08 -20.90
N HIS A 40 7.97 0.45 -21.15
CA HIS A 40 7.72 1.39 -22.25
C HIS A 40 8.30 2.78 -21.99
N PHE A 41 8.70 3.04 -20.75
CA PHE A 41 9.38 4.27 -20.32
C PHE A 41 10.89 4.03 -20.09
N GLY A 42 11.42 2.85 -20.49
CA GLY A 42 12.83 2.48 -20.31
C GLY A 42 13.20 1.98 -18.90
N GLY A 43 12.22 1.76 -18.01
CA GLY A 43 12.49 1.20 -16.69
C GLY A 43 12.49 -0.34 -16.69
N ASN A 44 13.10 -0.92 -15.64
CA ASN A 44 13.12 -2.36 -15.44
C ASN A 44 12.01 -2.80 -14.45
N PRO A 45 11.00 -3.58 -14.89
CA PRO A 45 9.95 -4.09 -13.99
C PRO A 45 10.50 -4.98 -12.86
N ASP A 46 11.63 -5.65 -13.05
CA ASP A 46 12.25 -6.54 -12.06
C ASP A 46 13.08 -5.78 -11.01
N SER A 47 13.19 -4.45 -11.12
CA SER A 47 14.00 -3.60 -10.25
C SER A 47 13.23 -2.40 -9.70
N VAL A 48 11.92 -2.56 -9.50
CA VAL A 48 11.06 -1.51 -8.92
C VAL A 48 11.32 -1.38 -7.42
N THR A 49 11.70 -0.19 -6.96
CA THR A 49 11.91 0.12 -5.54
C THR A 49 10.80 1.02 -5.00
N LEU A 50 10.14 0.57 -3.93
CA LEU A 50 9.18 1.38 -3.17
C LEU A 50 9.92 2.26 -2.17
N THR A 51 9.52 3.53 -2.05
CA THR A 51 10.01 4.42 -1.00
C THR A 51 8.88 5.26 -0.46
N GLY A 52 8.87 5.50 0.85
CA GLY A 52 7.84 6.26 1.53
C GLY A 52 8.31 6.85 2.85
N MET A 53 7.62 7.90 3.30
CA MET A 53 7.84 8.55 4.58
C MET A 53 6.56 8.53 5.43
N SER A 54 6.67 8.37 6.75
CA SER A 54 5.53 8.36 7.68
C SER A 54 4.47 7.33 7.25
N ALA A 55 3.21 7.73 7.02
CA ALA A 55 2.16 6.82 6.54
C ALA A 55 2.51 6.10 5.22
N GLY A 56 3.26 6.77 4.34
CA GLY A 56 3.80 6.14 3.13
C GLY A 56 4.83 5.07 3.47
N SER A 57 5.65 5.29 4.50
CA SER A 57 6.65 4.33 4.99
C SER A 57 6.01 3.10 5.63
N ALA A 58 4.95 3.29 6.42
CA ALA A 58 4.14 2.18 6.93
C ALA A 58 3.49 1.40 5.78
N SER A 59 3.04 2.09 4.73
CA SER A 59 2.50 1.45 3.51
C SER A 59 3.55 0.60 2.78
N VAL A 60 4.78 1.11 2.61
CA VAL A 60 5.91 0.31 2.06
C VAL A 60 6.10 -0.98 2.87
N HIS A 61 6.10 -0.87 4.20
CA HIS A 61 6.28 -2.03 5.07
C HIS A 61 5.08 -2.99 4.99
N LEU A 62 3.84 -2.50 4.90
CA LEU A 62 2.65 -3.33 4.69
C LEU A 62 2.67 -4.07 3.35
N HIS A 63 3.22 -3.48 2.30
CA HIS A 63 3.38 -4.14 1.00
C HIS A 63 4.33 -5.34 1.03
N TYR A 64 5.30 -5.38 1.95
CA TYR A 64 6.14 -6.57 2.15
C TYR A 64 5.36 -7.80 2.66
N PHE A 65 4.26 -7.59 3.37
CA PHE A 65 3.46 -8.67 3.96
C PHE A 65 2.22 -9.03 3.14
N SER A 66 1.87 -8.19 2.15
CA SER A 66 0.65 -8.37 1.36
C SER A 66 0.86 -9.35 0.21
N GLU A 67 0.10 -10.44 0.17
CA GLU A 67 0.08 -11.34 -1.00
C GLU A 67 -0.37 -10.62 -2.28
N LEU A 68 -1.16 -9.56 -2.18
CA LEU A 68 -1.58 -8.75 -3.35
C LEU A 68 -0.43 -7.94 -3.96
N SER A 69 0.66 -7.75 -3.22
CA SER A 69 1.85 -6.99 -3.66
C SER A 69 3.03 -7.87 -4.04
N LYS A 70 2.89 -9.18 -3.86
CA LYS A 70 3.93 -10.17 -4.13
C LYS A 70 4.34 -10.12 -5.61
N GLY A 71 5.65 -10.00 -5.84
CA GLY A 71 6.22 -9.91 -7.18
C GLY A 71 5.97 -8.58 -7.90
N LEU A 72 5.37 -7.57 -7.24
CA LEU A 72 5.13 -6.27 -7.88
C LEU A 72 6.26 -5.25 -7.66
N PHE A 73 7.19 -5.53 -6.74
CA PHE A 73 8.35 -4.69 -6.45
C PHE A 73 9.54 -5.55 -6.00
N HIS A 74 10.75 -5.02 -6.15
CA HIS A 74 12.01 -5.67 -5.83
C HIS A 74 12.53 -5.31 -4.43
N ALA A 75 12.45 -4.03 -4.05
CA ALA A 75 12.95 -3.52 -2.78
C ALA A 75 12.05 -2.41 -2.23
N GLY A 76 12.14 -2.15 -0.92
CA GLY A 76 11.39 -1.10 -0.25
C GLY A 76 12.25 -0.38 0.79
N ILE A 77 12.06 0.94 0.89
CA ILE A 77 12.73 1.81 1.86
C ILE A 77 11.67 2.55 2.68
N SER A 78 11.73 2.37 3.98
CA SER A 78 10.79 2.92 4.95
C SER A 78 11.45 4.04 5.77
N HIS A 79 11.08 5.30 5.53
CA HIS A 79 11.53 6.46 6.29
C HIS A 79 10.54 6.86 7.40
N SER A 80 10.92 6.68 8.67
CA SER A 80 10.15 7.15 9.84
C SER A 80 8.70 6.66 9.88
N GLY A 81 8.48 5.38 9.57
CA GLY A 81 7.19 4.72 9.75
C GLY A 81 7.26 3.22 9.43
N THR A 82 6.57 2.39 10.19
CA THR A 82 6.57 0.93 10.02
C THR A 82 5.16 0.35 10.18
N ALA A 83 4.94 -0.88 9.71
CA ALA A 83 3.66 -1.57 9.85
C ALA A 83 3.30 -1.88 11.32
N ILE A 84 4.28 -1.89 12.22
CA ILE A 84 4.10 -2.18 13.65
C ILE A 84 3.94 -0.90 14.50
N ASP A 85 4.01 0.28 13.88
CA ASP A 85 3.75 1.51 14.61
C ASP A 85 2.29 1.53 15.08
N PRO A 86 2.00 2.01 16.30
CA PRO A 86 0.67 1.93 16.90
C PRO A 86 -0.41 2.71 16.12
N TRP A 87 -0.01 3.65 15.27
CA TRP A 87 -0.90 4.45 14.42
C TRP A 87 -1.13 3.86 13.03
N ALA A 88 -0.40 2.80 12.64
CA ALA A 88 -0.42 2.25 11.29
C ALA A 88 -1.61 1.32 11.02
N VAL A 89 -2.09 0.59 12.05
CA VAL A 89 -3.20 -0.37 11.93
C VAL A 89 -4.25 -0.09 12.99
N GLN A 90 -5.51 0.11 12.56
CA GLN A 90 -6.64 0.30 13.47
C GLN A 90 -7.16 -1.07 13.95
N SER A 91 -7.03 -1.32 15.26
CA SER A 91 -7.48 -2.57 15.89
C SER A 91 -9.00 -2.59 16.16
N THR A 92 -9.60 -1.42 16.35
CA THR A 92 -11.05 -1.25 16.59
C THR A 92 -11.63 -0.21 15.64
N PRO A 93 -11.76 -0.52 14.34
CA PRO A 93 -12.49 0.33 13.40
C PRO A 93 -13.99 0.32 13.74
N LEU A 94 -14.74 1.26 13.14
CA LEU A 94 -16.15 1.50 13.48
C LEU A 94 -16.95 0.18 13.44
N ARG A 95 -17.58 -0.18 14.56
CA ARG A 95 -18.53 -1.30 14.63
C ARG A 95 -19.85 -0.85 14.00
N SER A 96 -20.36 -1.63 13.06
CA SER A 96 -21.75 -1.55 12.58
C SER A 96 -22.73 -2.09 13.63
#